data_AF-D8P8U9-F1
#
_entry.id   AF-D8P8U9-F1
#
_cell.length_a   1.000
_cell.length_b   1.000
_cell.length_c   1.000
_cell.angle_alpha   90.00
_cell.angle_beta   90.00
_cell.angle_gamma   90.00
#
_symmetry.space_group_name_H-M   'P 1'
#
loop_
_entity.id
_entity.type
_entity.pdbx_description
1 polymer ?
#
loop_
_entity_poly.entity_id
_entity_poly.type
_entity_poly.pdbx_seq_one_letter_code
_entity_poly.pdbx_strand_id
1 'polypeptide(L)' 'MLNESWMVRLAELQEVLTVFPTDLASRCDLALLLERLDQHEEAQFNWKAVLDSDPNNLKAREGIARCRRRTGRPLQSLL' A
#
# COMPACT_ATOMS: atom_id res chain seq x y z
N MET A 1 -7.39 -21.20 -7.44
CA MET A 1 -6.48 -20.29 -8.18
C MET A 1 -6.55 -18.88 -7.60
N LEU A 2 -6.23 -18.70 -6.31
CA LEU A 2 -6.28 -17.38 -5.67
C LEU A 2 -5.07 -16.49 -6.06
N ASN A 3 -4.05 -17.07 -6.69
CA ASN A 3 -2.78 -16.38 -6.95
C ASN A 3 -2.81 -15.50 -8.23
N GLU A 4 -3.65 -15.80 -9.21
CA GLU A 4 -3.65 -15.07 -10.49
C GLU A 4 -4.33 -13.71 -10.38
N SER A 5 -5.39 -13.60 -9.57
CA SER A 5 -6.19 -12.38 -9.50
C SER A 5 -5.42 -11.19 -8.92
N TRP A 6 -4.57 -11.40 -7.91
CA TRP A 6 -3.78 -10.30 -7.35
C TRP A 6 -2.60 -9.92 -8.25
N MET A 7 -2.00 -10.86 -8.97
CA MET A 7 -0.92 -10.56 -9.92
C MET A 7 -1.43 -9.68 -11.08
N VAL A 8 -2.58 -10.04 -11.66
CA VAL A 8 -3.23 -9.23 -12.71
C VAL A 8 -3.54 -7.85 -12.16
N ARG A 9 -4.14 -7.77 -10.97
CA ARG A 9 -4.50 -6.48 -10.37
C ARG A 9 -3.27 -5.62 -10.06
N LEU A 10 -2.17 -6.21 -9.63
CA LEU A 10 -0.91 -5.51 -9.39
C LEU A 10 -0.37 -4.91 -10.69
N ALA A 11 -0.35 -5.69 -11.76
CA ALA A 11 0.11 -5.25 -13.08
C ALA A 11 -0.76 -4.13 -13.65
N GLU A 12 -2.09 -4.24 -13.59
CA GLU A 12 -3.03 -3.19 -14.01
C GLU A 12 -2.77 -1.88 -13.28
N LEU A 13 -2.62 -1.93 -11.95
CA LEU A 13 -2.39 -0.72 -11.14
C LEU A 13 -1.03 -0.08 -11.46
N GLN A 14 0.00 -0.88 -11.70
CA GLN A 14 1.31 -0.37 -12.12
C GLN A 14 1.27 0.26 -13.52
N GLU A 15 0.53 -0.33 -14.46
CA GLU A 15 0.35 0.24 -15.80
C GLU A 15 -0.39 1.58 -15.72
N VAL A 16 -1.47 1.66 -14.95
CA VAL A 16 -2.20 2.92 -14.73
C VAL A 16 -1.29 3.97 -14.13
N LEU A 17 -0.46 3.63 -13.15
CA LEU A 17 0.50 4.56 -12.55
C LEU A 17 1.67 4.91 -13.47
N THR A 18 1.92 4.13 -14.51
CA THR A 18 2.90 4.46 -15.56
C THR A 18 2.33 5.54 -16.49
N VAL A 19 1.05 5.46 -16.83
CA VAL A 19 0.36 6.46 -17.69
C VAL A 19 -0.04 7.70 -16.88
N PHE A 20 -0.53 7.51 -15.66
CA PHE A 20 -1.02 8.54 -14.74
C PHE A 20 -0.30 8.44 -13.39
N PRO A 21 0.96 8.90 -13.31
CA PRO A 21 1.77 8.80 -12.09
C PRO A 21 1.32 9.73 -10.98
N THR A 22 0.22 10.46 -11.13
CA THR A 22 -0.39 11.30 -10.08
C THR A 22 -1.75 10.77 -9.63
N ASP A 23 -2.22 9.65 -10.19
CA ASP A 23 -3.49 9.07 -9.78
C ASP A 23 -3.40 8.48 -8.37
N LEU A 24 -3.88 9.27 -7.41
CA LEU A 24 -3.87 8.91 -6.00
C LEU A 24 -4.79 7.71 -5.73
N ALA A 25 -5.87 7.54 -6.51
CA ALA A 25 -6.79 6.42 -6.32
C ALA A 25 -6.10 5.10 -6.64
N SER A 26 -5.43 4.99 -7.79
CA SER A 26 -4.66 3.79 -8.14
C SER A 26 -3.49 3.54 -7.19
N ARG A 27 -2.82 4.59 -6.68
CA ARG A 27 -1.81 4.43 -5.62
C ARG A 27 -2.41 3.87 -4.33
N CYS A 28 -3.59 4.34 -3.92
CA CYS A 28 -4.28 3.81 -2.74
C CYS A 28 -4.64 2.33 -2.92
N ASP A 29 -5.17 1.97 -4.09
CA ASP A 29 -5.51 0.59 -4.41
C ASP A 29 -4.28 -0.33 -4.45
N LEU A 30 -3.16 0.17 -4.99
CA LEU A 30 -1.89 -0.56 -4.99
C LEU A 30 -1.40 -0.80 -3.56
N ALA A 31 -1.43 0.24 -2.71
CA ALA A 31 -1.03 0.12 -1.32
C ALA A 31 -1.92 -0.87 -0.54
N LEU A 32 -3.24 -0.87 -0.76
CA LEU A 32 -4.16 -1.85 -0.18
C LEU A 32 -3.87 -3.28 -0.65
N LEU A 33 -3.52 -3.46 -1.92
CA LEU A 33 -3.16 -4.77 -2.45
C LEU A 33 -1.87 -5.28 -1.80
N LEU A 34 -0.85 -4.42 -1.69
CA LEU A 34 0.41 -4.73 -1.00
C LEU A 34 0.17 -5.06 0.49
N GLU A 35 -0.74 -4.37 1.17
CA GLU A 35 -1.15 -4.72 2.54
C GLU A 35 -1.72 -6.14 2.63
N ARG A 36 -2.51 -6.58 1.64
CA ARG A 36 -3.08 -7.93 1.60
C ARG A 36 -2.04 -9.01 1.28
N LEU A 37 -0.95 -8.63 0.60
CA LEU A 37 0.20 -9.48 0.30
C LEU A 37 1.22 -9.50 1.45
N ASP A 38 0.90 -8.91 2.61
CA ASP A 38 1.78 -8.78 3.78
C ASP A 38 3.05 -7.93 3.52
N GLN A 39 3.09 -7.23 2.37
CA GLN A 39 4.17 -6.32 1.97
C GLN A 39 3.96 -4.93 2.58
N HIS A 40 3.96 -4.88 3.91
CA HIS A 40 3.59 -3.68 4.67
C HIS A 40 4.57 -2.51 4.53
N GLU A 41 5.83 -2.76 4.18
CA GLU A 41 6.83 -1.71 3.92
C GLU A 41 6.55 -0.99 2.61
N GLU A 42 6.37 -1.74 1.52
CA GLU A 42 6.02 -1.19 0.20
C GLU A 42 4.65 -0.51 0.21
N ALA A 43 3.68 -1.08 0.93
CA ALA A 43 2.40 -0.41 1.15
C ALA A 43 2.58 0.95 1.85
N GLN A 44 3.42 1.02 2.88
CA GLN A 44 3.70 2.27 3.59
C GLN A 44 4.34 3.33 2.69
N PHE A 45 5.25 2.93 1.80
CA PHE A 45 5.85 3.83 0.83
C PHE A 45 4.80 4.45 -0.09
N ASN A 46 3.89 3.62 -0.63
CA ASN A 46 2.81 4.09 -1.49
C ASN A 46 1.82 4.99 -0.74
N TRP A 47 1.45 4.64 0.49
CA TRP A 47 0.60 5.49 1.33
C TRP A 47 1.22 6.84 1.64
N LYS A 48 2.55 6.87 1.89
CA LYS A 48 3.27 8.12 2.12
C LYS A 48 3.25 9.00 0.89
N ALA A 49 3.48 8.45 -0.30
CA ALA A 49 3.40 9.20 -1.55
C ALA A 49 2.01 9.83 -1.79
N VAL A 50 0.94 9.12 -1.38
CA VAL A 50 -0.42 9.69 -1.40
C VAL A 50 -0.54 10.86 -0.42
N LEU A 51 -0.02 10.74 0.80
CA LEU A 51 -0.06 11.84 1.79
C LEU A 51 0.82 13.03 1.43
N ASP A 52 1.94 12.80 0.75
CA ASP A 52 2.80 13.87 0.25
C ASP A 52 2.08 14.70 -0.82
N SER A 53 1.14 14.10 -1.56
CA SER A 53 0.32 14.77 -2.57
C SER A 53 -1.00 15.32 -2.01
N ASP A 54 -1.65 14.57 -1.13
CA ASP A 54 -2.90 14.91 -0.44
C ASP A 54 -2.74 14.62 1.07
N PRO A 55 -2.25 15.60 1.85
CA PRO A 55 -2.02 15.43 3.29
C PRO A 55 -3.29 15.13 4.10
N ASN A 56 -4.47 15.44 3.54
CA ASN A 56 -5.76 15.22 4.19
C ASN A 56 -6.40 13.89 3.80
N ASN A 57 -5.71 13.05 3.02
CA ASN A 57 -6.21 11.76 2.58
C ASN A 57 -6.41 10.80 3.77
N LEU A 58 -7.66 10.62 4.19
CA LEU A 58 -7.99 9.77 5.33
C LEU A 58 -7.58 8.30 5.10
N LYS A 59 -7.82 7.78 3.89
CA LYS A 59 -7.46 6.38 3.55
C LYS A 59 -5.97 6.14 3.71
N ALA A 60 -5.13 7.08 3.28
CA ALA A 60 -3.69 6.93 3.39
C ALA A 60 -3.18 7.03 4.83
N ARG A 61 -3.77 7.90 5.66
CA ARG A 61 -3.48 7.94 7.11
C ARG A 61 -3.83 6.62 7.78
N GLU A 62 -5.00 6.07 7.47
CA GLU A 62 -5.43 4.77 8.00
C GLU A 62 -4.53 3.63 7.51
N GLY A 63 -4.13 3.66 6.24
CA GLY A 63 -3.19 2.72 5.63
C GLY A 63 -1.86 2.67 6.37
N ILE A 64 -1.22 3.83 6.57
CA ILE A 64 0.02 3.91 7.38
C ILE A 64 -0.21 3.37 8.80
N ALA A 65 -1.33 3.70 9.44
CA ALA A 65 -1.62 3.20 10.79
C ALA A 65 -1.83 1.67 10.84
N ARG A 66 -2.36 1.05 9.78
CA ARG A 66 -2.46 -0.42 9.66
C ARG A 66 -1.08 -1.03 9.43
N CYS A 67 -0.32 -0.53 8.45
CA CYS A 67 1.02 -1.00 8.14
C CYS A 67 1.94 -0.90 9.38
N ARG A 68 1.92 0.22 10.11
CA ARG A 68 2.70 0.40 11.34
C ARG A 68 2.30 -0.56 12.45
N ARG A 69 1.02 -0.94 12.57
CA ARG A 69 0.60 -1.95 13.56
C ARG A 69 1.12 -3.35 13.22
N ARG A 70 1.36 -3.62 11.94
CA ARG A 70 1.91 -4.89 11.45
C ARG A 70 3.44 -4.93 11.50
N THR A 71 4.12 -3.86 11.10
CA THR A 71 5.60 -3.77 11.16
C THR A 71 6.13 -3.35 12.53
N GLY A 72 5.34 -2.63 13.31
CA GLY A 72 5.65 -2.14 14.66
C GLY A 72 5.25 -3.09 15.78
N ARG A 73 4.91 -4.36 15.47
CA ARG A 73 5.26 -5.44 16.39
C ARG A 73 6.71 -5.80 16.09
N PRO A 74 7.72 -5.23 16.78
CA PRO A 74 8.95 -5.98 16.92
C PRO A 74 8.57 -7.35 17.51
N LEU A 75 9.31 -8.38 17.13
CA LEU A 75 9.38 -9.61 17.91
C LEU A 75 9.71 -9.24 19.37
N GLN A 76 8.68 -8.92 20.16
CA GLN A 76 8.81 -8.82 21.60
C GLN A 76 8.69 -10.25 22.10
N SER A 77 9.81 -10.98 22.02
CA SER A 77 10.25 -12.07 22.91
C SER A 77 11.34 -12.89 22.21
N LEU A 78 12.60 -12.50 22.38
CA LEU A 78 13.76 -13.40 22.34
C LEU A 78 14.97 -12.68 22.95
N LEU A 79 14.84 -12.30 24.22
CA LEU A 79 15.94 -12.19 25.19
C LEU A 79 15.41 -12.64 26.55
#